data_AF-A0A359BAM2-F1
#
_entry.id   AF-A0A359BAM2-F1
#
_cell.length_a   1.000
_cell.length_b   1.000
_cell.length_c   1.000
_cell.angle_alpha   90.00
_cell.angle_beta   90.00
_cell.angle_gamma   90.00
#
_symmetry.space_group_name_H-M   'P 1'
#
loop_
_entity.id
_entity.type
_entity.pdbx_description
1 polymer ?
#
loop_
_entity_poly.entity_id
_entity_poly.type
_entity_poly.pdbx_seq_one_letter_code
_entity_poly.pdbx_strand_id
1 'polypeptide(L)' 'MKNKDVIDTFSIKDLKSPEMVKTLNYKQLSSLCFSIRQQIIEACSNYGGHLSSNLGDVELTVA' A
#
# COMPACT_ATOMS: atom_id res chain seq x y z
N MET A 1 18.26 17.22 17.12
CA MET A 1 17.41 16.19 17.76
C MET A 1 16.54 15.58 16.68
N LYS A 2 16.81 14.33 16.27
CA LYS A 2 16.03 13.65 15.22
C LYS A 2 14.73 13.15 15.88
N ASN A 3 13.61 13.80 15.58
CA ASN A 3 12.29 13.36 16.03
C ASN A 3 12.07 11.91 15.58
N LYS A 4 11.85 11.04 16.56
CA LYS A 4 11.79 9.57 16.41
C LYS A 4 10.37 9.07 16.08
N ASP A 5 9.50 9.96 15.61
CA ASP A 5 8.08 9.70 15.33
C ASP A 5 7.69 10.02 13.89
N VAL A 6 8.66 10.05 12.96
CA VAL A 6 8.31 9.98 11.54
C VAL A 6 7.92 8.54 11.27
N ILE A 7 6.61 8.26 11.30
CA ILE A 7 6.04 6.99 10.87
C ILE A 7 6.58 6.75 9.46
N ASP A 8 7.36 5.68 9.31
CA ASP A 8 8.07 5.27 8.08
C ASP A 8 7.01 4.88 7.02
N THR A 9 6.35 5.89 6.45
CA THR A 9 5.14 5.79 5.66
C THR A 9 5.53 5.77 4.19
N PHE A 10 5.20 4.69 3.51
CA PHE A 10 5.48 4.48 2.08
C PHE A 10 4.15 4.33 1.33
N SER A 11 3.96 5.09 0.25
CA SER A 11 2.74 5.06 -0.58
C SER A 11 2.99 4.38 -1.92
N ILE A 12 1.93 3.82 -2.50
CA ILE A 12 1.92 3.30 -3.88
C ILE A 12 2.35 4.35 -4.92
N LYS A 13 2.17 5.65 -4.64
CA LYS A 13 2.61 6.75 -5.53
C LYS A 13 4.14 6.95 -5.57
N ASP A 14 4.83 6.45 -4.54
CA ASP A 14 6.29 6.51 -4.42
C ASP A 14 6.97 5.38 -5.21
N LEU A 15 6.22 4.33 -5.56
CA LEU A 15 6.72 3.18 -6.29
C LEU A 15 6.98 3.54 -7.76
N LYS A 16 8.25 3.52 -8.19
CA LYS A 16 8.67 3.81 -9.57
C LYS A 16 8.98 2.55 -10.37
N SER A 17 9.21 1.42 -9.71
CA SER A 17 9.34 0.11 -10.34
C SER A 17 8.90 -1.00 -9.37
N PRO A 18 8.45 -2.16 -9.88
CA PRO A 18 8.09 -3.31 -9.05
C PRO A 18 9.25 -3.81 -8.17
N GLU A 19 10.49 -3.65 -8.64
CA GLU A 19 11.68 -4.12 -7.93
C GLU A 19 11.91 -3.39 -6.60
N MET A 20 11.41 -2.15 -6.47
CA MET A 20 11.53 -1.37 -5.24
C MET A 20 10.86 -2.06 -4.04
N VAL A 21 9.81 -2.85 -4.26
CA VAL A 21 9.11 -3.59 -3.19
C VAL A 21 10.10 -4.45 -2.39
N LYS A 22 11.08 -5.06 -3.07
CA LYS A 22 12.10 -5.92 -2.45
C LYS A 22 13.06 -5.18 -1.51
N THR A 23 13.13 -3.86 -1.62
CA THR A 23 14.01 -3.00 -0.82
C THR A 23 13.32 -2.41 0.41
N LEU A 24 12.00 -2.58 0.51
CA LEU A 24 11.21 -2.03 1.60
C LEU A 24 11.31 -2.90 2.87
N ASN A 25 11.33 -2.23 4.02
CA ASN A 25 11.22 -2.92 5.30
C ASN A 25 9.75 -3.30 5.60
N TYR A 26 9.52 -4.17 6.59
CA TYR A 26 8.16 -4.63 6.93
C TYR A 26 7.16 -3.51 7.28
N LYS A 27 7.61 -2.39 7.89
CA LYS A 27 6.73 -1.26 8.19
C LYS A 27 6.34 -0.52 6.90
N GLN A 28 7.29 -0.32 6.01
CA GLN A 28 7.07 0.29 4.70
C GLN A 28 6.18 -0.58 3.82
N LEU A 29 6.36 -1.91 3.83
CA LEU A 29 5.47 -2.86 3.16
C LEU A 29 4.04 -2.78 3.71
N SER A 30 3.87 -2.73 5.03
CA SER A 30 2.56 -2.57 5.65
C SER A 30 1.89 -1.25 5.25
N SER A 31 2.65 -0.16 5.20
CA SER A 31 2.17 1.14 4.74
C SER A 31 1.80 1.12 3.25
N LEU A 32 2.59 0.45 2.42
CA LEU A 32 2.33 0.28 0.99
C LEU A 32 1.00 -0.46 0.77
N CYS A 33 0.81 -1.61 1.44
CA CYS A 33 -0.44 -2.37 1.37
C CYS A 33 -1.65 -1.55 1.84
N PHE A 34 -1.50 -0.75 2.90
CA PHE A 34 -2.56 0.17 3.33
C PHE A 34 -2.90 1.19 2.24
N SER A 35 -1.89 1.83 1.64
CA SER A 35 -2.08 2.81 0.56
C SER A 35 -2.71 2.20 -0.69
N ILE A 36 -2.39 0.95 -1.02
CA ILE A 36 -3.01 0.22 -2.15
C ILE A 36 -4.50 0.00 -1.87
N ARG A 37 -4.87 -0.47 -0.67
CA ARG A 37 -6.28 -0.64 -0.30
C ARG A 37 -7.07 0.65 -0.38
N GLN A 38 -6.49 1.76 0.08
CA GLN A 38 -7.15 3.07 -0.01
C GLN A 38 -7.43 3.46 -1.48
N GLN A 39 -6.49 3.25 -2.39
CA GLN A 39 -6.74 3.48 -3.82
C GLN A 39 -7.83 2.56 -4.39
N ILE A 40 -7.86 1.28 -4.00
CA ILE A 40 -8.91 0.36 -4.43
C ILE A 40 -10.27 0.83 -3.92
N ILE A 41 -10.36 1.26 -2.66
CA ILE A 41 -11.59 1.80 -2.06
C ILE A 41 -12.04 3.07 -2.79
N GLU A 42 -11.15 4.04 -3.04
CA GLU A 42 -11.48 5.24 -3.81
C GLU A 42 -11.97 4.90 -5.21
N ALA A 43 -11.28 4.00 -5.92
CA ALA A 43 -11.68 3.58 -7.26
C ALA A 43 -13.07 2.91 -7.23
N CYS A 44 -13.31 1.96 -6.32
CA CYS A 44 -14.61 1.29 -6.21
C CYS A 44 -15.72 2.23 -5.73
N SER A 45 -15.41 3.25 -4.92
CA SER A 45 -16.38 4.26 -4.48
C SER A 45 -16.88 5.13 -5.63
N ASN A 46 -16.06 5.37 -6.65
CA ASN A 46 -16.42 6.21 -7.80
C ASN A 46 -17.23 5.48 -8.87
N TYR A 47 -17.04 4.16 -9.03
CA TYR A 47 -17.62 3.40 -10.13
C TYR A 47 -18.59 2.29 -9.70
N GLY A 48 -18.67 1.96 -8.40
CA GLY A 48 -19.40 0.80 -7.87
C GLY A 48 -18.71 -0.53 -8.23
N GLY A 49 -18.77 -1.53 -7.33
CA GLY A 49 -18.19 -2.87 -7.59
C GLY A 49 -17.94 -3.71 -6.33
N HIS A 50 -17.62 -5.00 -6.52
CA HIS A 50 -17.29 -5.93 -5.43
C HIS A 50 -15.96 -5.59 -4.77
N LEU A 51 -16.03 -4.80 -3.69
CA LEU A 51 -14.90 -4.32 -2.88
C LEU A 51 -14.13 -5.45 -2.17
N SER A 52 -14.77 -6.59 -1.92
CA SER A 52 -14.29 -7.63 -0.99
C SER A 52 -13.23 -8.58 -1.55
N SER A 53 -13.26 -8.93 -2.84
CA SER A 53 -12.25 -9.86 -3.41
C SER A 53 -10.86 -9.23 -3.48
N ASN A 54 -10.78 -7.96 -3.86
CA ASN A 54 -9.50 -7.33 -4.16
C ASN A 54 -8.72 -6.89 -2.89
N LEU A 55 -9.38 -6.79 -1.72
CA LEU A 55 -8.74 -6.32 -0.48
C LEU A 55 -7.93 -7.40 0.26
N GLY A 56 -8.26 -8.69 0.04
CA GLY A 56 -7.58 -9.83 0.67
C GLY A 56 -6.30 -10.26 -0.07
N ASP A 57 -6.25 -10.04 -1.39
CA ASP A 57 -5.11 -10.44 -2.23
C ASP A 57 -3.96 -9.43 -2.22
N VAL A 58 -4.13 -8.24 -1.63
CA VAL A 58 -3.10 -7.18 -1.64
C VAL A 58 -1.81 -7.68 -0.98
N GLU A 59 -1.88 -8.26 0.21
CA GLU A 59 -0.71 -8.80 0.92
C GLU A 59 -0.10 -9.98 0.17
N LEU A 60 -0.93 -10.84 -0.41
CA LEU A 60 -0.46 -12.01 -1.14
C LEU A 60 0.25 -11.62 -2.44
N THR A 61 -0.20 -10.54 -3.09
CA THR A 61 0.39 -10.03 -4.32
C THR A 61 1.70 -9.26 -4.07
N VAL A 62 1.84 -8.66 -2.88
CA VAL A 62 3.05 -7.92 -2.48
C VAL A 62 4.14 -8.84 -1.92
N ALA A 63 3.76 -9.99 -1.33
CA ALA A 63 4.68 -11.00 -0.77
C ALA A 63 5.46 -11.76 -1.85
#